data_AF-A0A9Q0GZU9-F1
#
_entry.id   AF-A0A9Q0GZU9-F1
#
_cell.length_a   1.000
_cell.length_b   1.000
_cell.length_c   1.000
_cell.angle_alpha   90.00
_cell.angle_beta   90.00
_cell.angle_gamma   90.00
#
_symmetry.space_group_name_H-M   'P 1'
#
loop_
_entity.id
_entity.type
_entity.pdbx_description
1 polymer ?
#
loop_
_entity_poly.entity_id
_entity_poly.type
_entity_poly.pdbx_seq_one_letter_code
_entity_poly.pdbx_strand_id
1 'polypeptide(L)'
;MANEDLERRGPKNRGNNEGWSSWLIPVFVIANLVLFIMTMYVNNCPKKNTGLQGECVAGGLGRFSFQPLRENPLFGPSSTTLENLGALDWNKVVEGHQGWRLVSSIWLHAGVIHLLANMLSLLFIGIGLEQQFGFVRIGVIYLLSGIGGSVLSCLFVRGSISVGASGALFGLLGTMLSELITNWTVYSNKVSALLTLVFIITINLAVGILPHVDNFAHIGGFLTGFLLGFVLLLRPQFGWEERRNAESKYKAYQYVLLLVSLVLVIIGFTVSLVMLFRGVDGLQHCNWCQYLSCVPSSRWSCGKN
;
A
#
# COMPACT_ATOMS: atom_id res chain seq x y z
N MET A 1 25.17 -14.36 -4.94
CA MET A 1 26.33 -13.47 -4.71
C MET A 1 25.99 -11.98 -4.88
N ALA A 2 24.73 -11.56 -4.68
CA ALA A 2 24.27 -10.17 -4.86
C ALA A 2 23.57 -9.61 -3.61
N ASN A 3 23.79 -10.22 -2.43
CA ASN A 3 23.10 -9.88 -1.19
C ASN A 3 24.03 -9.23 -0.13
N GLU A 4 25.29 -8.98 -0.46
CA GLU A 4 26.28 -8.40 0.48
C GLU A 4 26.56 -6.90 0.24
N ASP A 5 26.07 -6.31 -0.86
CA ASP A 5 26.44 -4.94 -1.25
C ASP A 5 25.57 -3.83 -0.63
N LEU A 6 24.56 -4.18 0.16
CA LEU A 6 23.80 -3.21 0.98
C LEU A 6 24.44 -2.97 2.36
N GLU A 7 25.50 -3.71 2.73
CA GLU A 7 26.01 -3.78 4.11
C GLU A 7 27.39 -3.11 4.35
N ARG A 8 27.84 -2.21 3.47
CA ARG A 8 29.09 -1.45 3.70
C ARG A 8 28.85 0.01 4.09
N ARG A 9 28.63 0.24 5.39
CA ARG A 9 28.87 1.54 6.04
C ARG A 9 29.91 1.31 7.16
N GLY A 10 31.12 1.85 7.03
CA GLY A 10 32.19 1.75 8.05
C GLY A 10 32.03 2.77 9.19
N PRO A 11 33.03 2.95 10.08
CA PRO A 11 33.80 1.93 10.79
C PRO A 11 32.99 1.35 11.98
N LYS A 12 33.28 0.09 12.34
CA LYS A 12 32.67 -0.62 13.47
C LYS A 12 32.98 0.07 14.81
N ASN A 13 32.03 0.85 15.33
CA ASN A 13 31.91 1.04 16.78
C ASN A 13 30.94 -0.01 17.31
N ARG A 14 31.49 -1.07 17.94
CA ARG A 14 30.72 -1.99 18.79
C ARG A 14 30.35 -1.26 20.09
N GLY A 15 29.42 -0.32 20.00
CA GLY A 15 28.60 0.11 21.13
C GLY A 15 27.30 -0.68 21.07
N ASN A 16 26.82 -1.21 22.21
CA ASN A 16 25.51 -1.83 22.32
C ASN A 16 24.43 -0.86 21.83
N ASN A 17 24.02 -0.97 20.57
CA ASN A 17 22.81 -0.33 20.09
C ASN A 17 21.65 -1.08 20.74
N GLU A 18 21.10 -0.53 21.81
CA GLU A 18 19.69 -0.75 22.16
C GLU A 18 18.84 -0.19 21.00
N GLY A 19 18.82 -0.95 19.91
CA GLY A 19 18.01 -0.64 18.74
C GLY A 19 16.55 -0.70 19.15
N TRP A 20 15.82 0.37 18.87
CA TRP A 20 14.37 0.38 19.00
C TRP A 20 13.80 -0.88 18.33
N SER A 21 13.06 -1.68 19.08
CA SER A 21 12.41 -2.87 18.55
C SER A 21 11.21 -2.44 17.69
N SER A 22 11.23 -2.82 16.41
CA SER A 22 10.07 -2.67 15.52
C SER A 22 8.93 -3.53 16.04
N TRP A 23 7.81 -2.91 16.38
CA TRP A 23 6.64 -3.62 16.88
C TRP A 23 5.39 -3.29 16.07
N LEU A 24 5.29 -2.10 15.49
CA LEU A 24 4.11 -1.66 14.76
C LEU A 24 3.93 -2.47 13.47
N ILE A 25 5.01 -2.67 12.71
CA ILE A 25 4.95 -3.41 11.45
C ILE A 25 4.60 -4.89 11.69
N PRO A 26 5.22 -5.60 12.65
CA PRO A 26 4.74 -6.92 13.06
C PRO A 26 3.28 -6.95 13.50
N VAL A 27 2.82 -5.94 14.25
CA VAL A 27 1.40 -5.84 14.66
C VAL A 27 0.48 -5.68 13.45
N PHE A 28 0.84 -4.87 12.46
CA PHE A 28 0.07 -4.74 11.21
C PHE A 28 0.02 -6.06 10.45
N VAL A 29 1.12 -6.80 10.40
CA VAL A 29 1.14 -8.13 9.77
C VAL A 29 0.19 -9.08 10.49
N ILE A 30 0.27 -9.15 11.82
CA ILE A 30 -0.63 -10.00 12.63
C ILE A 30 -2.09 -9.59 12.43
N ALA A 31 -2.40 -8.29 12.43
CA ALA A 31 -3.76 -7.79 12.21
C ALA A 31 -4.33 -8.24 10.86
N ASN A 32 -3.54 -8.16 9.79
CA ASN A 32 -3.93 -8.62 8.45
C ASN A 32 -4.12 -10.14 8.39
N LEU A 33 -3.25 -10.92 9.04
CA LEU A 33 -3.40 -12.38 9.15
C LEU A 33 -4.70 -12.74 9.89
N VAL A 34 -4.97 -12.11 11.02
CA VAL A 34 -6.19 -12.34 11.82
C VAL A 34 -7.43 -11.98 11.02
N LEU A 35 -7.46 -10.81 10.37
CA LEU A 35 -8.59 -10.40 9.54
C LEU A 35 -8.81 -11.31 8.33
N PHE A 36 -7.76 -11.84 7.73
CA PHE A 36 -7.88 -12.84 6.66
C PHE A 36 -8.49 -14.16 7.18
N ILE A 37 -8.05 -14.64 8.34
CA ILE A 37 -8.64 -15.83 8.99
C ILE A 37 -10.12 -15.60 9.29
N MET A 38 -10.48 -14.44 9.85
CA MET A 38 -11.88 -14.07 10.11
C MET A 38 -12.68 -13.99 8.81
N THR A 39 -12.10 -13.45 7.75
CA THR A 39 -12.72 -13.37 6.42
C THR A 39 -13.03 -14.77 5.88
N MET A 40 -12.07 -15.69 5.95
CA MET A 40 -12.28 -17.08 5.52
C MET A 40 -13.32 -17.80 6.38
N TYR A 41 -13.34 -17.52 7.69
CA TYR A 41 -14.38 -18.02 8.58
C TYR A 41 -15.78 -17.51 8.17
N VAL A 42 -15.93 -16.23 7.81
CA VAL A 42 -17.22 -15.69 7.35
C VAL A 42 -17.58 -16.20 5.95
N ASN A 43 -16.59 -16.45 5.09
CA ASN A 43 -16.78 -16.95 3.73
C ASN A 43 -17.54 -18.28 3.71
N ASN A 44 -17.05 -19.28 4.44
CA ASN A 44 -17.70 -20.60 4.55
C ASN A 44 -18.20 -21.16 3.20
N CYS A 45 -17.27 -21.37 2.26
CA CYS A 45 -17.59 -21.82 0.91
C CYS A 45 -18.51 -23.06 0.89
N PRO A 46 -18.25 -24.15 1.65
CA PRO A 46 -19.06 -25.36 1.54
C PRO A 46 -20.53 -25.19 1.89
N LYS A 47 -20.87 -24.20 2.72
CA LYS A 47 -22.26 -23.92 3.11
C LYS A 47 -22.95 -22.90 2.19
N LYS A 48 -22.19 -21.99 1.58
CA LYS A 48 -22.73 -20.86 0.81
C LYS A 48 -22.64 -21.04 -0.71
N ASN A 49 -21.77 -21.91 -1.19
CA ASN A 49 -21.64 -22.19 -2.62
C ASN A 49 -22.79 -23.10 -3.08
N THR A 50 -23.47 -22.69 -4.14
CA THR A 50 -24.57 -23.43 -4.78
C THR A 50 -24.09 -24.44 -5.81
N GLY A 51 -22.77 -24.52 -6.07
CA GLY A 51 -22.15 -25.45 -7.02
C GLY A 51 -22.16 -24.98 -8.48
N LEU A 52 -22.83 -23.87 -8.78
CA LEU A 52 -22.94 -23.31 -10.14
C LEU A 52 -21.59 -22.85 -10.74
N GLN A 53 -20.64 -22.45 -9.90
CA GLN A 53 -19.32 -21.93 -10.32
C GLN A 53 -18.18 -22.95 -10.13
N GLY A 54 -18.51 -24.19 -9.77
CA GLY A 54 -17.56 -25.26 -9.47
C GLY A 54 -17.48 -25.57 -7.98
N GLU A 55 -16.64 -26.57 -7.64
CA GLU A 55 -16.44 -27.00 -6.26
C GLU A 55 -15.46 -26.10 -5.50
N CYS A 56 -15.67 -26.00 -4.18
CA CYS A 56 -14.76 -25.29 -3.28
C CYS A 56 -13.37 -25.94 -3.30
N VAL A 57 -12.34 -25.11 -3.33
CA VAL A 57 -10.95 -25.59 -3.33
C VAL A 57 -10.53 -25.89 -1.90
N ALA A 58 -9.74 -26.96 -1.72
CA ALA A 58 -9.29 -27.43 -0.41
C ALA A 58 -10.47 -27.74 0.55
N GLY A 59 -11.42 -28.57 0.09
CA GLY A 59 -12.60 -28.99 0.85
C GLY A 59 -12.29 -29.58 2.24
N GLY A 60 -11.11 -30.19 2.41
CA GLY A 60 -10.65 -30.71 3.71
C GLY A 60 -10.47 -29.65 4.80
N LEU A 61 -10.40 -28.37 4.45
CA LEU A 61 -10.34 -27.24 5.41
C LEU A 61 -11.72 -26.85 5.97
N GLY A 62 -12.80 -27.49 5.50
CA GLY A 62 -14.17 -27.22 5.95
C GLY A 62 -14.55 -25.75 5.76
N ARG A 63 -14.85 -25.06 6.85
CA ARG A 63 -15.28 -23.65 6.81
C ARG A 63 -14.25 -22.70 6.18
N PHE A 64 -12.97 -23.07 6.19
CA PHE A 64 -11.87 -22.29 5.63
C PHE A 64 -11.53 -22.66 4.18
N SER A 65 -12.33 -23.48 3.51
CA SER A 65 -12.15 -23.76 2.08
C SER A 65 -12.31 -22.49 1.23
N PHE A 66 -11.53 -22.46 0.15
CA PHE A 66 -11.51 -21.33 -0.78
C PHE A 66 -12.63 -21.46 -1.82
N GLN A 67 -12.99 -20.33 -2.41
CA GLN A 67 -13.90 -20.32 -3.56
C GLN A 67 -13.27 -21.04 -4.77
N PRO A 68 -14.09 -21.50 -5.74
CA PRO A 68 -13.58 -22.09 -6.98
C PRO A 68 -12.56 -21.16 -7.66
N LEU A 69 -11.49 -21.73 -8.23
CA LEU A 69 -10.42 -20.92 -8.88
C LEU A 69 -10.91 -20.07 -10.07
N ARG A 70 -12.07 -20.43 -10.64
CA ARG A 70 -12.75 -19.62 -11.67
C ARG A 70 -13.33 -18.32 -11.11
N GLU A 71 -13.76 -18.33 -9.85
CA GLU A 71 -14.27 -17.15 -9.15
C GLU A 71 -13.10 -16.37 -8.53
N ASN A 72 -12.20 -17.06 -7.83
CA ASN A 72 -11.07 -16.42 -7.16
C ASN A 72 -9.77 -17.22 -7.36
N PRO A 73 -8.90 -16.80 -8.30
CA PRO A 73 -7.64 -17.50 -8.58
C PRO A 73 -6.59 -17.32 -7.47
N LEU A 74 -6.81 -16.42 -6.51
CA LEU A 74 -5.84 -16.08 -5.46
C LEU A 74 -5.95 -16.96 -4.21
N PHE A 75 -6.74 -18.04 -4.27
CA PHE A 75 -7.09 -18.91 -3.14
C PHE A 75 -7.70 -18.09 -1.99
N GLY A 76 -8.93 -17.62 -2.19
CA GLY A 76 -9.56 -16.67 -1.29
C GLY A 76 -11.07 -16.81 -1.14
N PRO A 77 -11.70 -15.84 -0.46
CA PRO A 77 -13.15 -15.77 -0.26
C PRO A 77 -13.88 -15.26 -1.52
N SER A 78 -15.20 -15.23 -1.48
CA SER A 78 -16.01 -14.58 -2.53
C SER A 78 -15.94 -13.06 -2.45
N SER A 79 -16.16 -12.38 -3.58
CA SER A 79 -16.27 -10.90 -3.63
C SER A 79 -17.37 -10.39 -2.69
N THR A 80 -18.53 -11.04 -2.67
CA THR A 80 -19.64 -10.71 -1.77
C THR A 80 -19.24 -10.80 -0.29
N THR A 81 -18.39 -11.75 0.08
CA THR A 81 -17.89 -11.84 1.46
C THR A 81 -17.01 -10.64 1.80
N LEU A 82 -16.10 -10.26 0.91
CA LEU A 82 -15.23 -9.10 1.08
C LEU A 82 -16.05 -7.79 1.14
N GLU A 83 -17.03 -7.63 0.26
CA GLU A 83 -17.97 -6.49 0.29
C GLU A 83 -18.68 -6.35 1.64
N ASN A 84 -19.20 -7.45 2.19
CA ASN A 84 -19.88 -7.42 3.48
C ASN A 84 -18.93 -7.04 4.63
N LEU A 85 -17.65 -7.40 4.52
CA LEU A 85 -16.64 -7.14 5.55
C LEU A 85 -15.96 -5.78 5.45
N GLY A 86 -16.24 -5.01 4.39
CA GLY A 86 -15.69 -3.66 4.25
C GLY A 86 -14.74 -3.46 3.08
N ALA A 87 -14.83 -4.29 2.03
CA ALA A 87 -14.12 -4.01 0.79
C ALA A 87 -14.51 -2.63 0.22
N LEU A 88 -13.57 -2.04 -0.50
CA LEU A 88 -13.79 -0.77 -1.16
C LEU A 88 -14.72 -0.98 -2.34
N ASP A 89 -15.88 -0.33 -2.30
CA ASP A 89 -16.87 -0.34 -3.37
C ASP A 89 -17.43 1.08 -3.50
N TRP A 90 -17.41 1.62 -4.72
CA TRP A 90 -17.81 3.01 -4.94
C TRP A 90 -19.28 3.27 -4.56
N ASN A 91 -20.20 2.38 -4.95
CA ASN A 91 -21.63 2.55 -4.65
C ASN A 91 -21.83 2.57 -3.13
N LYS A 92 -21.16 1.67 -2.39
CA LYS A 92 -21.26 1.65 -0.92
C LYS A 92 -20.66 2.89 -0.28
N VAL A 93 -19.53 3.40 -0.78
CA VAL A 93 -18.85 4.58 -0.23
C VAL A 93 -19.65 5.85 -0.47
N VAL A 94 -20.07 6.08 -1.72
CA VAL A 94 -20.68 7.35 -2.13
C VAL A 94 -22.19 7.35 -1.94
N GLU A 95 -22.90 6.37 -2.49
CA GLU A 95 -24.37 6.30 -2.38
C GLU A 95 -24.80 5.76 -1.01
N GLY A 96 -24.06 4.77 -0.49
CA GLY A 96 -24.31 4.18 0.82
C GLY A 96 -23.73 4.96 2.00
N HIS A 97 -22.99 6.05 1.74
CA HIS A 97 -22.28 6.86 2.74
C HIS A 97 -21.35 6.08 3.67
N GLN A 98 -20.79 4.95 3.20
CA GLN A 98 -19.93 4.06 4.00
C GLN A 98 -18.46 4.45 3.89
N GLY A 99 -18.13 5.71 4.25
CA GLY A 99 -16.76 6.26 4.13
C GLY A 99 -15.69 5.50 4.93
N TRP A 100 -16.08 4.75 5.97
CA TRP A 100 -15.19 3.87 6.73
C TRP A 100 -14.54 2.78 5.86
N ARG A 101 -15.12 2.47 4.69
CA ARG A 101 -14.55 1.52 3.72
C ARG A 101 -13.21 1.95 3.15
N LEU A 102 -12.94 3.26 3.11
CA LEU A 102 -11.64 3.82 2.73
C LEU A 102 -10.51 3.39 3.67
N VAL A 103 -10.85 2.98 4.90
CA VAL A 103 -9.89 2.51 5.89
C VAL A 103 -9.94 0.99 6.02
N SER A 104 -11.13 0.39 6.09
CA SER A 104 -11.25 -1.07 6.28
C SER A 104 -10.68 -1.88 5.12
N SER A 105 -10.78 -1.37 3.88
CA SER A 105 -10.27 -2.08 2.70
C SER A 105 -8.76 -2.32 2.74
N ILE A 106 -8.00 -1.46 3.44
CA ILE A 106 -6.54 -1.56 3.61
C ILE A 106 -6.17 -2.88 4.30
N TRP A 107 -7.06 -3.42 5.14
CA TRP A 107 -6.78 -4.59 5.98
C TRP A 107 -7.35 -5.91 5.44
N LEU A 108 -8.23 -5.84 4.44
CA LEU A 108 -8.81 -7.00 3.79
C LEU A 108 -7.92 -7.51 2.66
N HIS A 109 -7.96 -8.80 2.37
CA HIS A 109 -7.13 -9.40 1.33
C HIS A 109 -7.93 -10.36 0.46
N ALA A 110 -7.71 -10.30 -0.85
CA ALA A 110 -8.44 -11.08 -1.84
C ALA A 110 -8.14 -12.58 -1.83
N GLY A 111 -7.02 -13.02 -1.21
CA GLY A 111 -6.64 -14.42 -1.16
C GLY A 111 -5.26 -14.62 -0.53
N VAL A 112 -4.86 -15.88 -0.36
CA VAL A 112 -3.59 -16.27 0.29
C VAL A 112 -2.38 -15.71 -0.46
N ILE A 113 -2.35 -15.82 -1.80
CA ILE A 113 -1.23 -15.32 -2.61
C ILE A 113 -1.07 -13.80 -2.41
N HIS A 114 -2.20 -13.09 -2.44
CA HIS A 114 -2.22 -11.64 -2.27
C HIS A 114 -1.78 -11.23 -0.86
N LEU A 115 -2.26 -11.91 0.18
CA LEU A 115 -1.85 -11.68 1.56
C LEU A 115 -0.35 -11.91 1.75
N LEU A 116 0.18 -13.04 1.28
CA LEU A 116 1.60 -13.37 1.43
C LEU A 116 2.49 -12.32 0.76
N ALA A 117 2.16 -11.91 -0.47
CA ALA A 117 2.91 -10.86 -1.17
C ALA A 117 2.94 -9.56 -0.36
N ASN A 118 1.79 -9.10 0.14
CA ASN A 118 1.72 -7.86 0.93
C ASN A 118 2.50 -7.98 2.24
N MET A 119 2.34 -9.08 2.98
CA MET A 119 2.96 -9.23 4.30
C MET A 119 4.49 -9.36 4.20
N LEU A 120 5.00 -10.07 3.19
CA LEU A 120 6.44 -10.13 2.93
C LEU A 120 6.98 -8.74 2.58
N SER A 121 6.34 -8.02 1.65
CA SER A 121 6.73 -6.65 1.32
C SER A 121 6.67 -5.71 2.52
N LEU A 122 5.64 -5.83 3.36
CA LEU A 122 5.48 -5.03 4.57
C LEU A 122 6.59 -5.30 5.59
N LEU A 123 6.99 -6.56 5.78
CA LEU A 123 8.11 -6.90 6.66
C LEU A 123 9.44 -6.39 6.11
N PHE A 124 9.73 -6.60 4.83
CA PHE A 124 11.00 -6.18 4.23
C PHE A 124 11.17 -4.66 4.21
N ILE A 125 10.14 -3.92 3.82
CA ILE A 125 10.21 -2.46 3.67
C ILE A 125 9.90 -1.78 5.01
N GLY A 126 8.81 -2.19 5.65
CA GLY A 126 8.26 -1.54 6.83
C GLY A 126 9.18 -1.62 8.03
N ILE A 127 9.80 -2.78 8.32
CA ILE A 127 10.68 -2.93 9.49
C ILE A 127 11.86 -1.95 9.37
N GLY A 128 12.52 -1.92 8.21
CA GLY A 128 13.65 -1.01 7.98
C GLY A 128 13.28 0.46 8.15
N LEU A 129 12.11 0.86 7.65
CA LEU A 129 11.59 2.21 7.82
C LEU A 129 11.22 2.51 9.29
N GLU A 130 10.59 1.57 10.00
CA GLU A 130 10.21 1.73 11.40
C GLU A 130 11.44 1.92 12.29
N GLN A 131 12.51 1.14 12.07
CA GLN A 131 13.76 1.26 12.82
C GLN A 131 14.45 2.60 12.58
N GLN A 132 14.36 3.13 11.35
CA GLN A 132 15.04 4.37 10.96
C GLN A 132 14.29 5.64 11.37
N PHE A 133 12.95 5.61 11.37
CA PHE A 133 12.14 6.82 11.52
C PHE A 133 11.15 6.77 12.69
N GLY A 134 11.00 5.62 13.32
CA GLY A 134 10.09 5.39 14.44
C GLY A 134 8.66 5.05 13.99
N PHE A 135 8.00 4.25 14.82
CA PHE A 135 6.67 3.70 14.55
C PHE A 135 5.59 4.76 14.28
N VAL A 136 5.60 5.92 14.97
CA VAL A 136 4.56 6.95 14.79
C VAL A 136 4.55 7.47 13.35
N ARG A 137 5.72 7.82 12.81
CA ARG A 137 5.83 8.39 11.46
C ARG A 137 5.44 7.36 10.41
N ILE A 138 5.96 6.14 10.54
CA ILE A 138 5.67 5.06 9.60
C ILE A 138 4.21 4.63 9.66
N GLY A 139 3.61 4.59 10.85
CA GLY A 139 2.18 4.31 11.03
C GLY A 139 1.28 5.35 10.37
N VAL A 140 1.58 6.64 10.55
CA VAL A 140 0.84 7.73 9.89
C VAL A 140 0.98 7.66 8.37
N ILE A 141 2.20 7.45 7.87
CA ILE A 141 2.46 7.32 6.43
C ILE A 141 1.70 6.12 5.85
N TYR A 142 1.75 4.96 6.51
CA TYR A 142 1.06 3.75 6.09
C TYR A 142 -0.46 3.98 5.99
N LEU A 143 -1.08 4.50 7.06
CA LEU A 143 -2.52 4.74 7.09
C LEU A 143 -2.96 5.79 6.06
N LEU A 144 -2.31 6.96 6.04
CA LEU A 144 -2.70 8.03 5.11
C LEU A 144 -2.45 7.64 3.65
N SER A 145 -1.37 6.92 3.35
CA SER A 145 -1.13 6.44 1.98
C SER A 145 -2.15 5.38 1.57
N GLY A 146 -2.53 4.48 2.49
CA GLY A 146 -3.63 3.55 2.25
C GLY A 146 -4.93 4.27 1.91
N ILE A 147 -5.31 5.28 2.71
CA ILE A 147 -6.51 6.10 2.47
C ILE A 147 -6.39 6.85 1.14
N GLY A 148 -5.24 7.47 0.84
CA GLY A 148 -5.00 8.17 -0.42
C GLY A 148 -5.13 7.25 -1.64
N GLY A 149 -4.66 6.01 -1.51
CA GLY A 149 -4.89 4.95 -2.49
C GLY A 149 -6.37 4.62 -2.65
N SER A 150 -7.09 4.38 -1.54
CA SER A 150 -8.53 4.07 -1.58
C SER A 150 -9.38 5.21 -2.15
N VAL A 151 -9.05 6.46 -1.85
CA VAL A 151 -9.74 7.63 -2.43
C VAL A 151 -9.53 7.68 -3.94
N LEU A 152 -8.28 7.51 -4.41
CA LEU A 152 -7.99 7.54 -5.85
C LEU A 152 -8.62 6.34 -6.57
N SER A 153 -8.58 5.16 -5.98
CA SER A 153 -9.28 3.97 -6.48
C SER A 153 -10.77 4.24 -6.67
N CYS A 154 -11.48 4.71 -5.63
CA CYS A 154 -12.92 5.01 -5.76
C CYS A 154 -13.24 6.08 -6.82
N LEU A 155 -12.35 7.03 -7.08
CA LEU A 155 -12.56 8.04 -8.11
C LEU A 155 -12.52 7.48 -9.53
N PHE A 156 -11.73 6.42 -9.77
CA PHE A 156 -11.44 5.90 -11.11
C PHE A 156 -11.89 4.45 -11.35
N VAL A 157 -12.27 3.72 -10.31
CA VAL A 157 -12.71 2.32 -10.39
C VAL A 157 -14.17 2.22 -9.98
N ARG A 158 -15.01 1.76 -10.91
CA ARG A 158 -16.46 1.53 -10.73
C ARG A 158 -16.77 0.07 -11.04
N GLY A 159 -17.82 -0.48 -10.43
CA GLY A 159 -18.31 -1.83 -10.73
C GLY A 159 -17.43 -3.00 -10.28
N SER A 160 -16.34 -2.74 -9.55
CA SER A 160 -15.48 -3.76 -8.95
C SER A 160 -15.06 -3.35 -7.54
N ILE A 161 -14.60 -4.35 -6.77
CA ILE A 161 -14.18 -4.16 -5.39
C ILE A 161 -12.66 -4.11 -5.29
N SER A 162 -12.14 -3.32 -4.35
CA SER A 162 -10.71 -3.24 -4.07
C SER A 162 -10.43 -3.52 -2.59
N VAL A 163 -9.37 -4.28 -2.34
CA VAL A 163 -8.90 -4.67 -1.01
C VAL A 163 -7.39 -4.79 -1.02
N GLY A 164 -6.74 -4.59 0.13
CA GLY A 164 -5.34 -4.91 0.34
C GLY A 164 -4.53 -3.73 0.88
N ALA A 165 -3.44 -4.09 1.55
CA ALA A 165 -2.46 -3.14 2.07
C ALA A 165 -1.58 -2.49 0.98
N SER A 166 -1.74 -2.88 -0.28
CA SER A 166 -0.80 -2.56 -1.35
C SER A 166 -0.69 -1.05 -1.63
N GLY A 167 -1.79 -0.30 -1.53
CA GLY A 167 -1.73 1.18 -1.61
C GLY A 167 -0.83 1.79 -0.52
N ALA A 168 -0.92 1.28 0.72
CA ALA A 168 -0.06 1.72 1.81
C ALA A 168 1.41 1.32 1.58
N LEU A 169 1.68 0.13 1.03
CA LEU A 169 3.02 -0.33 0.67
C LEU A 169 3.66 0.54 -0.43
N PHE A 170 2.90 0.90 -1.45
CA PHE A 170 3.33 1.87 -2.46
C PHE A 170 3.62 3.24 -1.85
N GLY A 171 2.86 3.64 -0.83
CA GLY A 171 3.17 4.83 -0.02
C GLY A 171 4.51 4.73 0.70
N LEU A 172 4.84 3.58 1.28
CA LEU A 172 6.17 3.35 1.88
C LEU A 172 7.28 3.43 0.83
N LEU A 173 7.07 2.91 -0.39
CA LEU A 173 8.02 3.07 -1.50
C LEU A 173 8.17 4.53 -1.95
N GLY A 174 7.07 5.29 -2.06
CA GLY A 174 7.11 6.72 -2.36
C GLY A 174 7.84 7.51 -1.27
N THR A 175 7.61 7.14 -0.03
CA THR A 175 8.30 7.70 1.13
C THR A 175 9.81 7.47 1.04
N MET A 176 10.25 6.24 0.73
CA MET A 176 11.67 5.95 0.50
C MET A 176 12.28 6.80 -0.60
N LEU A 177 11.54 7.08 -1.68
CA LEU A 177 12.02 7.91 -2.77
C LEU A 177 12.22 9.37 -2.32
N SER A 178 11.24 9.95 -1.61
CA SER A 178 11.36 11.31 -1.08
C SER A 178 12.48 11.45 -0.04
N GLU A 179 12.71 10.41 0.76
CA GLU A 179 13.80 10.34 1.73
C GLU A 179 15.17 10.34 1.03
N LEU A 180 15.31 9.51 -0.01
CA LEU A 180 16.53 9.44 -0.82
C LEU A 180 16.83 10.78 -1.49
N ILE A 181 15.81 11.47 -2.01
CA ILE A 181 15.95 12.82 -2.60
C ILE A 181 16.35 13.85 -1.53
N THR A 182 15.71 13.81 -0.36
CA THR A 182 15.96 14.78 0.72
C THR A 182 17.37 14.64 1.30
N ASN A 183 17.85 13.40 1.45
CA ASN A 183 19.12 13.04 2.07
C ASN A 183 20.17 12.57 1.04
N TRP A 184 20.06 13.02 -0.22
CA TRP A 184 20.88 12.61 -1.36
C TRP A 184 22.40 12.59 -1.10
N THR A 185 22.90 13.53 -0.28
CA THR A 185 24.33 13.67 0.03
C THR A 185 24.86 12.63 1.02
N VAL A 186 23.98 11.93 1.75
CA VAL A 186 24.36 10.94 2.76
C VAL A 186 24.67 9.58 2.13
N TYR A 187 24.10 9.29 0.95
CA TYR A 187 24.23 8.00 0.29
C TYR A 187 25.47 7.94 -0.61
N SER A 188 26.37 6.99 -0.35
CA SER A 188 27.56 6.71 -1.17
C SER A 188 27.19 6.24 -2.58
N ASN A 189 26.24 5.31 -2.69
CA ASN A 189 25.77 4.71 -3.96
C ASN A 189 24.37 5.20 -4.37
N LYS A 190 24.14 6.51 -4.27
CA LYS A 190 22.83 7.17 -4.51
C LYS A 190 22.17 6.86 -5.86
N VAL A 191 22.93 6.81 -6.95
CA VAL A 191 22.39 6.52 -8.28
C VAL A 191 21.90 5.08 -8.37
N SER A 192 22.66 4.12 -7.83
CA SER A 192 22.24 2.72 -7.80
C SER A 192 20.97 2.54 -6.97
N ALA A 193 20.93 3.12 -5.76
CA ALA A 193 19.74 3.08 -4.90
C ALA A 193 18.50 3.69 -5.58
N LEU A 194 18.66 4.83 -6.26
CA LEU A 194 17.57 5.47 -7.02
C LEU A 194 17.09 4.57 -8.15
N LEU A 195 18.00 4.03 -8.97
CA LEU A 195 17.67 3.16 -10.09
C LEU A 195 16.96 1.89 -9.62
N THR A 196 17.45 1.25 -8.55
CA THR A 196 16.79 0.08 -7.97
C THR A 196 15.38 0.40 -7.48
N LEU A 197 15.20 1.53 -6.77
CA LEU A 197 13.90 1.90 -6.25
C LEU A 197 12.91 2.22 -7.39
N VAL A 198 13.34 3.02 -8.39
CA VAL A 198 12.53 3.33 -9.57
C VAL A 198 12.18 2.07 -10.35
N PHE A 199 13.12 1.14 -10.49
CA PHE A 199 12.89 -0.14 -11.16
C PHE A 199 11.84 -0.98 -10.43
N ILE A 200 11.94 -1.09 -9.11
CA ILE A 200 10.94 -1.79 -8.27
C ILE A 200 9.56 -1.15 -8.44
N ILE A 201 9.47 0.19 -8.33
CA ILE A 201 8.20 0.92 -8.50
C ILE A 201 7.60 0.65 -9.88
N THR A 202 8.42 0.77 -10.94
CA THR A 202 7.99 0.59 -12.32
C THR A 202 7.48 -0.82 -12.59
N ILE A 203 8.19 -1.85 -12.11
CA ILE A 203 7.75 -3.24 -12.26
C ILE A 203 6.44 -3.49 -11.52
N ASN A 204 6.30 -3.01 -10.28
CA ASN A 204 5.06 -3.23 -9.53
C ASN A 204 3.87 -2.52 -10.19
N LEU A 205 4.05 -1.29 -10.70
CA LEU A 205 3.01 -0.60 -11.48
C LEU A 205 2.69 -1.31 -12.81
N ALA A 206 3.69 -1.92 -13.45
CA ALA A 206 3.48 -2.71 -14.67
C ALA A 206 2.70 -4.01 -14.40
N VAL A 207 2.98 -4.68 -13.28
CA VAL A 207 2.17 -5.80 -12.78
C VAL A 207 0.76 -5.33 -12.44
N GLY A 208 0.60 -4.07 -12.00
CA GLY A 208 -0.69 -3.42 -11.76
C GLY A 208 -1.60 -3.30 -12.98
N ILE A 209 -1.10 -3.52 -14.19
CA ILE A 209 -1.88 -3.54 -15.44
C ILE A 209 -2.63 -4.88 -15.62
N LEU A 210 -2.27 -5.91 -14.84
CA LEU A 210 -2.95 -7.19 -14.87
C LEU A 210 -4.39 -7.05 -14.33
N PRO A 211 -5.34 -7.83 -14.88
CA PRO A 211 -6.71 -7.79 -14.40
C PRO A 211 -6.78 -8.17 -12.92
N HIS A 212 -7.70 -7.56 -12.17
CA HIS A 212 -7.89 -7.69 -10.72
C HIS A 212 -6.85 -6.98 -9.84
N VAL A 213 -5.90 -6.24 -10.42
CA VAL A 213 -5.00 -5.37 -9.66
C VAL A 213 -5.46 -3.92 -9.78
N ASP A 214 -5.50 -3.22 -8.65
CA ASP A 214 -5.94 -1.84 -8.57
C ASP A 214 -4.74 -0.88 -8.63
N ASN A 215 -4.38 -0.48 -9.85
CA ASN A 215 -3.23 0.40 -10.06
C ASN A 215 -3.51 1.85 -9.60
N PHE A 216 -4.78 2.28 -9.58
CA PHE A 216 -5.12 3.60 -9.03
C PHE A 216 -4.88 3.66 -7.52
N ALA A 217 -5.15 2.58 -6.78
CA ALA A 217 -4.77 2.49 -5.38
C ALA A 217 -3.25 2.59 -5.19
N HIS A 218 -2.46 1.95 -6.06
CA HIS A 218 -0.99 2.01 -6.02
C HIS A 218 -0.47 3.42 -6.30
N ILE A 219 -0.97 4.08 -7.34
CA ILE A 219 -0.59 5.44 -7.71
C ILE A 219 -0.96 6.43 -6.60
N GLY A 220 -2.20 6.35 -6.09
CA GLY A 220 -2.68 7.26 -5.05
C GLY A 220 -1.91 7.09 -3.75
N GLY A 221 -1.60 5.85 -3.38
CA GLY A 221 -0.76 5.54 -2.23
C GLY A 221 0.66 6.05 -2.40
N PHE A 222 1.28 5.78 -3.55
CA PHE A 222 2.64 6.26 -3.87
C PHE A 222 2.76 7.78 -3.79
N LEU A 223 1.86 8.52 -4.43
CA LEU A 223 1.86 9.98 -4.43
C LEU A 223 1.68 10.54 -3.02
N THR A 224 0.77 9.95 -2.24
CA THR A 224 0.53 10.35 -0.85
C THR A 224 1.77 10.13 0.00
N GLY A 225 2.37 8.94 -0.07
CA GLY A 225 3.58 8.61 0.68
C GLY A 225 4.79 9.43 0.26
N PHE A 226 4.96 9.69 -1.03
CA PHE A 226 6.02 10.55 -1.57
C PHE A 226 5.97 11.96 -1.00
N LEU A 227 4.78 12.57 -0.97
CA LEU A 227 4.61 13.90 -0.37
C LEU A 227 4.76 13.87 1.16
N LEU A 228 4.19 12.86 1.83
CA LEU A 228 4.32 12.71 3.28
C LEU A 228 5.75 12.45 3.73
N GLY A 229 6.58 11.81 2.92
CA GLY A 229 7.98 11.60 3.26
C GLY A 229 8.79 12.90 3.29
N PHE A 230 8.49 13.89 2.44
CA PHE A 230 9.06 15.24 2.58
C PHE A 230 8.59 15.97 3.85
N VAL A 231 7.42 15.62 4.38
CA VAL A 231 6.85 16.23 5.60
C VAL A 231 7.36 15.54 6.87
N LEU A 232 7.47 14.21 6.86
CA LEU A 232 7.70 13.42 8.07
C LEU A 232 9.12 12.85 8.17
N LEU A 233 9.83 12.66 7.06
CA LEU A 233 11.15 12.01 7.02
C LEU A 233 12.32 12.96 6.74
N LEU A 234 12.25 14.19 7.24
CA LEU A 234 13.31 15.19 7.03
C LEU A 234 14.68 14.77 7.58
N ARG A 235 14.71 13.99 8.67
CA ARG A 235 15.94 13.44 9.27
C ARG A 235 15.66 12.01 9.77
N PRO A 236 16.49 11.02 9.41
CA PRO A 236 16.49 9.71 10.06
C PRO A 236 16.85 9.86 11.54
N GLN A 237 16.23 9.07 12.40
CA GLN A 237 16.53 9.01 13.82
C GLN A 237 17.72 8.08 14.05
N PHE A 238 18.93 8.52 13.68
CA PHE A 238 20.15 7.84 14.15
C PHE A 238 20.37 8.15 15.64
N GLY A 239 20.95 7.17 16.35
CA GLY A 239 20.89 6.99 17.81
C GLY A 239 21.21 8.21 18.69
N TRP A 240 20.85 8.09 19.97
CA TRP A 240 20.95 9.10 21.03
C TRP A 240 22.30 9.84 21.13
N GLU A 241 23.40 9.25 20.67
CA GLU A 241 24.74 9.86 20.74
C GLU A 241 24.96 10.99 19.72
N GLU A 242 24.34 10.94 18.53
CA GLU A 242 24.46 12.01 17.51
C GLU A 242 23.63 13.26 17.87
N ARG A 243 22.68 13.10 18.80
CA ARG A 243 21.77 14.14 19.30
C ARG A 243 22.47 15.18 20.17
N ARG A 244 23.61 14.85 20.79
CA ARG A 244 24.35 15.76 21.71
C ARG A 244 25.23 16.79 20.99
N ASN A 245 25.61 16.55 19.74
CA ASN A 245 26.57 17.40 19.01
C ASN A 245 26.03 17.98 17.69
N ALA A 246 24.78 17.69 17.30
CA ALA A 246 24.22 18.19 16.04
C ALA A 246 23.55 19.56 16.21
N GLU A 247 24.33 20.64 16.28
CA GLU A 247 23.81 21.94 15.82
C GLU A 247 23.66 21.89 14.29
N SER A 248 22.45 21.66 13.80
CA SER A 248 22.21 21.80 12.36
C SER A 248 20.74 22.13 12.09
N LYS A 249 20.50 23.42 11.86
CA LYS A 249 19.26 23.96 11.29
C LYS A 249 19.00 23.25 9.96
N TYR A 250 17.75 22.82 9.70
CA TYR A 250 17.38 22.25 8.40
C TYR A 250 17.79 23.19 7.27
N LYS A 251 18.23 22.63 6.13
CA LYS A 251 18.58 23.44 4.96
C LYS A 251 17.33 24.14 4.44
N ALA A 252 17.47 25.35 3.89
CA ALA A 252 16.32 26.13 3.40
C ALA A 252 15.43 25.35 2.41
N TYR A 253 16.04 24.56 1.51
CA TYR A 253 15.27 23.73 0.56
C TYR A 253 14.42 22.66 1.24
N GLN A 254 14.84 22.12 2.39
CA GLN A 254 14.09 21.09 3.12
C GLN A 254 12.80 21.69 3.71
N TYR A 255 12.87 22.92 4.24
CA TYR A 255 11.67 23.64 4.69
C TYR A 255 10.72 23.97 3.55
N VAL A 256 11.26 24.37 2.39
CA VAL A 256 10.44 24.64 1.19
C VAL A 256 9.74 23.37 0.73
N LEU A 257 10.46 22.25 0.61
CA LEU A 257 9.87 20.95 0.24
C LEU A 257 8.81 20.50 1.24
N LEU A 258 9.05 20.67 2.54
CA LEU A 258 8.07 20.38 3.59
C LEU A 258 6.80 21.20 3.39
N LEU A 259 6.92 22.53 3.29
CA LEU A 259 5.76 23.42 3.20
C LEU A 259 4.95 23.15 1.93
N VAL A 260 5.63 23.02 0.79
CA VAL A 260 4.98 22.71 -0.50
C VAL A 260 4.28 21.36 -0.42
N SER A 261 4.95 20.32 0.09
CA SER A 261 4.37 18.98 0.19
C SER A 261 3.18 18.95 1.15
N LEU A 262 3.26 19.65 2.27
CA LEU A 262 2.16 19.77 3.23
C LEU A 262 0.92 20.43 2.60
N VAL A 263 1.13 21.53 1.87
CA VAL A 263 0.05 22.21 1.14
C VAL A 263 -0.56 21.30 0.08
N LEU A 264 0.28 20.60 -0.70
CA LEU A 264 -0.18 19.67 -1.74
C LEU A 264 -0.97 18.50 -1.17
N VAL A 265 -0.55 17.93 -0.03
CA VAL A 265 -1.29 16.85 0.64
C VAL A 265 -2.65 17.35 1.11
N ILE A 266 -2.71 18.50 1.78
CA ILE A 266 -3.98 19.05 2.30
C ILE A 266 -4.94 19.36 1.15
N ILE A 267 -4.48 20.07 0.12
CA ILE A 267 -5.30 20.41 -1.05
C ILE A 267 -5.71 19.14 -1.80
N GLY A 268 -4.77 18.24 -2.06
CA GLY A 268 -5.01 16.99 -2.78
C GLY A 268 -6.06 16.11 -2.10
N PHE A 269 -5.94 15.89 -0.79
CA PHE A 269 -6.95 15.14 -0.02
C PHE A 269 -8.30 15.84 -0.03
N THR A 270 -8.33 17.16 0.22
CA THR A 270 -9.57 17.92 0.28
C THR A 270 -10.32 17.88 -1.05
N VAL A 271 -9.62 18.16 -2.16
CA VAL A 271 -10.19 18.13 -3.51
C VAL A 271 -10.66 16.72 -3.86
N SER A 272 -9.83 15.70 -3.64
CA SER A 272 -10.16 14.31 -4.00
C SER A 272 -11.35 13.78 -3.21
N LEU A 273 -11.43 14.06 -1.90
CA LEU A 273 -12.58 13.69 -1.07
C LEU A 273 -13.85 14.42 -1.49
N VAL A 274 -13.77 15.72 -1.79
CA VAL A 274 -14.93 16.49 -2.30
C VAL A 274 -15.40 15.93 -3.64
N MET A 275 -14.50 15.63 -4.56
CA MET A 275 -14.84 15.00 -5.84
C MET A 275 -15.50 13.64 -5.64
N LEU A 276 -14.94 12.82 -4.74
CA LEU A 276 -15.45 11.48 -4.44
C LEU A 276 -16.88 11.54 -3.91
N PHE A 277 -17.14 12.33 -2.88
CA PHE A 277 -18.47 12.43 -2.27
C PHE A 277 -19.47 13.24 -3.10
N ARG A 278 -19.01 13.98 -4.13
CA ARG A 278 -19.87 14.52 -5.19
C ARG A 278 -20.19 13.50 -6.30
N GLY A 279 -19.62 12.30 -6.22
CA GLY A 279 -19.84 11.22 -7.17
C GLY A 279 -19.14 11.40 -8.51
N VAL A 280 -18.14 12.28 -8.59
CA VAL A 280 -17.39 12.53 -9.83
C VAL A 280 -16.70 11.25 -10.29
N ASP A 281 -16.88 10.92 -11.57
CA ASP A 281 -16.18 9.82 -12.23
C ASP A 281 -14.93 10.35 -12.95
N GLY A 282 -13.76 9.94 -12.45
CA GLY A 282 -12.47 10.33 -13.01
C GLY A 282 -12.23 9.79 -14.42
N LEU A 283 -12.84 8.65 -14.79
CA LEU A 283 -12.68 8.07 -16.13
C LEU A 283 -13.38 8.92 -17.20
N GLN A 284 -14.48 9.60 -16.87
CA GLN A 284 -15.16 10.52 -17.80
C GLN A 284 -14.29 11.70 -18.23
N HIS A 285 -13.32 12.07 -17.40
CA HIS A 285 -12.41 13.17 -17.64
C HIS A 285 -11.09 12.71 -18.29
N CYS A 286 -10.88 11.39 -18.43
CA CYS A 286 -9.62 10.81 -18.89
C CYS A 286 -9.81 9.45 -19.58
N ASN A 287 -10.03 9.48 -20.90
CA ASN A 287 -10.26 8.27 -21.70
C ASN A 287 -9.05 7.31 -21.74
N TRP A 288 -7.83 7.79 -21.48
CA TRP A 288 -6.62 6.94 -21.44
C TRP A 288 -6.36 6.35 -20.05
N CYS A 289 -6.96 6.89 -18.99
CA CYS A 289 -6.73 6.45 -17.62
C CYS A 289 -7.19 5.00 -17.39
N GLN A 290 -8.18 4.51 -18.14
CA GLN A 290 -8.59 3.10 -18.10
C GLN A 290 -7.43 2.11 -18.32
N TYR A 291 -6.45 2.49 -19.16
CA TYR A 291 -5.28 1.66 -19.46
C TYR A 291 -4.26 1.60 -18.32
N LEU A 292 -4.37 2.48 -17.31
CA LEU A 292 -3.52 2.42 -16.14
C LEU A 292 -3.84 1.20 -15.28
N SER A 293 -5.10 0.79 -15.18
CA SER A 293 -5.48 -0.38 -14.39
C SER A 293 -5.63 -1.66 -15.21
N CYS A 294 -5.94 -1.56 -16.50
CA CYS A 294 -6.01 -2.76 -17.34
C CYS A 294 -5.75 -2.45 -18.82
N VAL A 295 -4.79 -3.17 -19.40
CA VAL A 295 -4.55 -3.15 -20.85
C VAL A 295 -5.09 -4.46 -21.45
N PRO A 296 -6.05 -4.41 -22.40
CA PRO A 296 -6.60 -5.61 -23.01
C PRO A 296 -5.54 -6.32 -23.87
N SER A 297 -5.57 -7.65 -23.88
CA SER A 297 -4.61 -8.49 -24.61
C SER A 297 -5.30 -9.72 -25.21
N SER A 298 -4.63 -10.45 -26.10
CA SER A 298 -5.17 -11.71 -26.66
C SER A 298 -5.42 -12.79 -25.61
N ARG A 299 -4.83 -12.65 -24.42
CA ARG A 299 -4.96 -13.61 -23.30
C ARG A 299 -5.98 -13.21 -22.23
N TRP A 300 -6.44 -11.95 -22.19
CA TRP A 300 -7.41 -11.48 -21.20
C TRP A 300 -8.14 -10.22 -21.66
N SER A 301 -9.37 -10.05 -21.18
CA SER A 301 -10.17 -8.86 -21.43
C SER A 301 -10.33 -8.03 -20.16
N CYS A 302 -10.22 -6.72 -20.30
CA CYS A 302 -10.63 -5.77 -19.28
C CYS A 302 -12.16 -5.69 -19.36
N GLY A 303 -12.87 -6.11 -18.31
CA GLY A 303 -14.32 -5.94 -18.26
C GLY A 303 -14.68 -4.49 -18.53
N LYS A 304 -15.77 -4.23 -19.26
CA LYS A 304 -16.31 -2.86 -19.31
C LYS A 304 -16.79 -2.55 -17.89
N ASN A 305 -16.19 -1.54 -17.26
CA ASN A 305 -16.69 -0.93 -16.04
C ASN A 305 -18.16 -0.52 -16.19
#